data_AF-A0AAW5EKA9-F1
#
_entry.id   AF-A0AAW5EKA9-F1
#
_cell.length_a   1.000
_cell.length_b   1.000
_cell.length_c   1.000
_cell.angle_alpha   90.00
_cell.angle_beta   90.00
_cell.angle_gamma   90.00
#
_symmetry.space_group_name_H-M   'P 1'
#
loop_
_entity.id
_entity.type
_entity.pdbx_description
1 polymer ?
#
loop_
_entity_poly.entity_id
_entity_poly.type
_entity_poly.pdbx_seq_one_letter_code
_entity_poly.pdbx_strand_id
1 'polypeptide(L)'
;IFLDKFGVIPVSSAASKASLELIAERIKQGDLVCLFPEGVLSRHGQLNEFKGGFEHVCSNLEEDDGVILPFYIRGLWGSTFSRSDEEFSARNRTLSKRNIAIAFGAPMS
;
A
#
# COMPACT_ATOMS: atom_id res chain seq x y z
N ILE A 1 7.91 5.23 17.51
CA ILE A 1 7.50 4.33 18.61
C ILE A 1 6.24 3.52 18.28
N PHE A 2 5.09 4.13 17.92
CA PHE A 2 3.88 3.34 17.60
C PHE A 2 4.00 2.56 16.29
N LEU A 3 4.43 3.20 15.20
CA LEU A 3 4.55 2.60 13.87
C LEU A 3 5.64 1.51 13.79
N ASP A 4 6.74 1.68 14.53
CA ASP A 4 7.85 0.72 14.57
C ASP A 4 7.41 -0.66 15.07
N LYS A 5 6.41 -0.71 15.95
CA LYS A 5 5.84 -1.97 16.47
C LYS A 5 5.04 -2.76 15.42
N PHE A 6 4.62 -2.12 14.34
CA PHE A 6 3.86 -2.74 13.26
C PHE A 6 4.73 -3.06 12.03
N GLY A 7 6.05 -2.96 12.15
CA GLY A 7 6.97 -3.25 11.04
C GLY A 7 6.89 -2.24 9.89
N VAL A 8 6.39 -1.03 10.16
CA VAL A 8 6.24 0.02 9.14
C VAL A 8 7.62 0.50 8.69
N ILE A 9 7.83 0.54 7.37
CA ILE A 9 9.01 1.13 6.75
C ILE A 9 8.69 2.58 6.38
N PRO A 10 9.33 3.58 7.01
CA PRO A 10 9.01 4.99 6.79
C PRO A 10 9.59 5.49 5.46
N VAL A 11 8.75 5.62 4.43
CA VAL A 11 9.17 6.19 3.14
C VAL A 11 8.96 7.72 3.14
N SER A 12 10.04 8.47 2.98
CA SER A 12 9.99 9.93 2.80
C SER A 12 10.84 10.36 1.61
N SER A 13 10.56 11.53 1.04
CA SER A 13 11.33 12.10 -0.08
C SER A 13 12.81 12.34 0.27
N ALA A 14 13.14 12.55 1.54
CA ALA A 14 14.52 12.77 2.00
C ALA A 14 15.29 11.46 2.31
N ALA A 15 14.59 10.34 2.51
CA ALA A 15 15.19 9.07 2.96
C ALA A 15 14.77 7.86 2.08
N SER A 16 14.39 8.11 0.82
CA SER A 16 13.83 7.07 -0.04
C SER A 16 14.81 5.91 -0.26
N LYS A 17 16.10 6.19 -0.47
CA LYS A 17 17.12 5.16 -0.73
C LYS A 17 17.24 4.14 0.41
N ALA A 18 17.43 4.60 1.64
CA ALA A 18 17.55 3.72 2.81
C ALA A 18 16.27 2.91 3.05
N SER A 19 15.11 3.50 2.72
CA SER A 19 13.82 2.80 2.83
C SER A 19 13.70 1.69 1.77
N LEU A 20 14.14 1.94 0.53
CA LEU A 20 14.14 0.95 -0.55
C LEU A 20 15.11 -0.20 -0.26
N GLU A 21 16.29 0.10 0.29
CA GLU A 21 17.25 -0.91 0.76
C GLU A 21 16.66 -1.77 1.87
N LEU A 22 15.99 -1.15 2.85
CA LEU A 22 15.32 -1.87 3.93
C LEU A 22 14.17 -2.75 3.41
N ILE A 23 13.39 -2.30 2.43
CA ILE A 23 12.36 -3.13 1.80
C ILE A 23 13.00 -4.38 1.19
N ALA A 24 14.07 -4.24 0.42
CA ALA A 24 14.75 -5.36 -0.21
C ALA A 24 15.31 -6.34 0.84
N GLU A 25 15.90 -5.83 1.93
CA GLU A 25 16.39 -6.65 3.05
C GLU A 25 15.25 -7.47 3.68
N ARG A 26 14.09 -6.87 3.92
CA ARG A 26 12.93 -7.58 4.51
C ARG A 26 12.40 -8.67 3.59
N ILE A 27 12.32 -8.40 2.29
CA ILE A 27 11.90 -9.41 1.31
C ILE A 27 12.88 -10.61 1.34
N LYS A 28 14.19 -10.36 1.36
CA LYS A 28 15.22 -11.41 1.49
C LYS A 28 15.14 -12.21 2.79
N GLN A 29 14.60 -11.62 3.85
CA GLN A 29 14.35 -12.30 5.13
C GLN A 29 13.07 -13.16 5.10
N GLY A 30 12.33 -13.15 3.98
CA GLY A 30 11.07 -13.87 3.81
C GLY A 30 9.83 -13.08 4.26
N ASP A 31 9.97 -11.78 4.53
CA ASP A 31 8.83 -10.93 4.91
C ASP A 31 8.01 -10.52 3.68
N LEU A 32 6.68 -10.47 3.86
CA LEU A 32 5.79 -9.84 2.89
C LEU A 32 5.77 -8.32 3.09
N VAL A 33 6.09 -7.57 2.04
CA VAL A 33 5.97 -6.11 2.04
C VAL A 33 4.72 -5.68 1.28
N CYS A 34 3.83 -4.97 1.97
CA CYS A 34 2.65 -4.33 1.38
C CYS A 34 2.98 -2.88 1.01
N LEU A 35 2.73 -2.51 -0.25
CA LEU A 35 3.03 -1.20 -0.78
C LEU A 35 1.83 -0.65 -1.57
N PHE A 36 1.58 0.65 -1.41
CA PHE A 36 0.61 1.40 -2.23
C PHE A 36 1.38 2.39 -3.10
N PRO A 37 1.55 2.13 -4.40
CA PRO A 37 2.40 2.97 -5.27
C PRO A 37 1.85 4.38 -5.49
N GLU A 38 0.59 4.64 -5.13
CA GLU A 38 -0.01 5.99 -5.13
C GLU A 38 0.57 6.90 -4.03
N GLY A 39 1.07 6.32 -2.94
CA GLY A 39 1.64 7.03 -1.78
C GLY A 39 0.63 7.84 -0.94
N VAL A 40 -0.63 7.95 -1.39
CA VAL A 40 -1.70 8.69 -0.71
C VAL A 40 -3.04 7.97 -0.85
N LEU A 41 -3.93 8.19 0.12
CA LEU A 41 -5.31 7.73 0.02
C LEU A 41 -6.05 8.42 -1.14
N SER A 42 -6.84 7.64 -1.89
CA SER A 42 -7.69 8.12 -2.98
C SER A 42 -8.67 9.20 -2.50
N ARG A 43 -8.73 10.32 -3.24
CA ARG A 43 -9.65 11.43 -2.93
C ARG A 43 -11.09 11.13 -3.37
N HIS A 44 -11.26 10.52 -4.53
CA HIS A 44 -12.56 10.26 -5.14
C HIS A 44 -12.88 8.76 -5.28
N GLY A 45 -12.13 7.89 -4.59
CA GLY A 45 -12.31 6.44 -4.65
C GLY A 45 -11.85 5.77 -5.94
N GLN A 46 -11.23 6.54 -6.84
CA GLN A 46 -10.53 6.07 -8.03
C GLN A 46 -9.04 5.90 -7.72
N LEU A 47 -8.37 5.03 -8.47
CA LEU A 47 -6.92 4.88 -8.42
C LEU A 47 -6.27 6.23 -8.80
N ASN A 48 -5.30 6.67 -8.01
CA ASN A 48 -4.42 7.76 -8.41
C ASN A 48 -3.31 7.25 -9.34
N GLU A 49 -2.53 8.18 -9.86
CA GLU A 49 -1.29 7.89 -10.55
C GLU A 49 -0.33 7.10 -9.65
N PHE A 50 0.25 6.03 -10.19
CA PHE A 50 1.31 5.28 -9.53
C PHE A 50 2.60 6.09 -9.63
N LYS A 51 3.24 6.32 -8.49
CA LYS A 51 4.56 6.95 -8.46
C LYS A 51 5.63 5.93 -8.85
N GLY A 52 6.71 6.41 -9.42
CA GLY A 52 7.88 5.56 -9.69
C GLY A 52 8.83 5.53 -8.50
N GLY A 53 9.87 4.71 -8.60
CA GLY A 53 10.98 4.60 -7.65
C GLY A 53 10.94 3.35 -6.80
N PHE A 54 9.77 2.72 -6.63
CA PHE A 54 9.67 1.42 -5.96
C PHE A 54 10.20 0.28 -6.82
N GLU A 55 10.24 0.47 -8.16
CA GLU A 55 10.80 -0.54 -9.06
C GLU A 55 12.29 -0.80 -8.75
N HIS A 56 12.99 0.20 -8.17
CA HIS A 56 14.37 0.06 -7.72
C HIS A 56 14.57 -0.96 -6.59
N VAL A 57 13.52 -1.31 -5.83
CA VAL A 57 13.60 -2.42 -4.88
C VAL A 57 13.95 -3.71 -5.62
N CYS A 58 13.28 -3.96 -6.76
CA CYS A 58 13.45 -5.17 -7.54
C CYS A 58 14.86 -5.30 -8.12
N SER A 59 15.56 -4.17 -8.35
CA SER A 59 16.96 -4.19 -8.81
C SER A 59 17.94 -4.79 -7.81
N ASN A 60 17.56 -4.88 -6.53
CA ASN A 60 18.37 -5.48 -5.47
C ASN A 60 17.92 -6.89 -5.08
N LEU A 61 16.92 -7.44 -5.78
CA LEU A 61 16.34 -8.76 -5.55
C LEU A 61 16.76 -9.72 -6.67
N GLU A 62 16.99 -10.97 -6.30
CA GLU A 62 17.11 -12.10 -7.22
C GLU A 62 15.72 -12.65 -7.57
N GLU A 63 15.62 -13.41 -8.67
CA GLU A 63 14.33 -13.94 -9.17
C GLU A 63 13.62 -14.84 -8.13
N ASP A 64 14.39 -15.52 -7.28
CA ASP A 64 13.89 -16.38 -6.21
C ASP A 64 13.60 -15.65 -4.89
N ASP A 65 13.97 -14.36 -4.76
CA ASP A 65 13.75 -13.59 -3.52
C ASP A 65 12.26 -13.28 -3.29
N GLY A 66 11.46 -13.15 -4.37
CA GLY A 66 10.04 -12.88 -4.26
C GLY A 66 9.35 -12.51 -5.57
N VAL A 67 8.03 -12.41 -5.50
CA VAL A 67 7.18 -12.02 -6.64
C VAL A 67 6.32 -10.82 -6.27
N ILE A 68 5.97 -10.01 -7.26
CA ILE A 68 5.00 -8.94 -7.11
C ILE A 68 3.61 -9.56 -7.23
N LEU A 69 2.80 -9.45 -6.16
CA LEU A 69 1.39 -9.84 -6.17
C LEU A 69 0.50 -8.59 -6.21
N PRO A 70 -0.03 -8.19 -7.39
CA PRO A 70 -0.90 -7.04 -7.49
C PRO A 70 -2.24 -7.31 -6.80
N PHE A 71 -2.75 -6.31 -6.07
CA PHE A 71 -4.06 -6.38 -5.43
C PHE A 71 -4.81 -5.06 -5.54
N TYR A 72 -6.14 -5.13 -5.41
CA TYR A 72 -7.03 -3.98 -5.46
C TYR A 72 -8.07 -4.08 -4.33
N ILE A 73 -8.32 -2.95 -3.66
CA ILE A 73 -9.31 -2.86 -2.58
C ILE A 73 -10.46 -1.97 -3.00
N ARG A 74 -11.69 -2.50 -2.92
CA ARG A 74 -12.94 -1.77 -3.17
C ARG A 74 -13.77 -1.64 -1.91
N GLY A 75 -14.53 -0.54 -1.81
CA GLY A 75 -15.54 -0.36 -0.76
C GLY A 75 -15.06 0.43 0.46
N LEU A 76 -13.82 0.90 0.45
CA LEU A 76 -13.25 1.73 1.52
C LEU A 76 -13.56 3.23 1.39
N TRP A 77 -13.86 3.72 0.18
CA TRP A 77 -14.21 5.14 0.00
C TRP A 77 -15.57 5.47 0.61
N GLY A 78 -15.67 6.57 1.35
CA GLY A 78 -16.82 6.88 2.20
C GLY A 78 -16.75 6.26 3.60
N SER A 79 -15.62 5.65 3.96
CA SER A 79 -15.32 5.21 5.32
C SER A 79 -14.72 6.32 6.18
N THR A 80 -14.70 6.09 7.49
CA THR A 80 -14.03 6.97 8.47
C THR A 80 -12.51 7.05 8.27
N PHE A 81 -11.93 6.11 7.52
CA PHE A 81 -10.50 6.06 7.20
C PHE A 81 -10.19 6.53 5.77
N SER A 82 -11.19 7.03 5.04
CA SER A 82 -11.01 7.54 3.68
C SER A 82 -10.96 9.07 3.65
N ARG A 83 -10.45 9.64 2.55
CA ARG A 83 -10.43 11.10 2.30
C ARG A 83 -11.72 11.63 1.66
N SER A 84 -12.84 10.93 1.80
CA SER A 84 -14.15 11.42 1.35
C SER A 84 -14.64 12.58 2.23
N ASP A 85 -15.50 13.43 1.69
CA ASP A 85 -16.11 14.54 2.45
C ASP A 85 -16.77 14.07 3.75
N GLU A 86 -16.69 14.89 4.80
CA GLU A 86 -17.17 14.54 6.14
C GLU A 86 -18.67 14.24 6.17
N GLU A 87 -19.49 15.01 5.42
CA GLU A 87 -20.92 14.74 5.27
C GLU A 87 -21.19 13.40 4.58
N PHE A 88 -20.38 13.05 3.59
CA PHE A 88 -20.50 11.78 2.87
C PHE A 88 -20.07 10.59 3.75
N SER A 89 -18.99 10.75 4.52
CA SER A 89 -18.51 9.76 5.48
C SER A 89 -19.50 9.57 6.64
N ALA A 90 -20.12 10.64 7.12
CA ALA A 90 -21.15 10.61 8.17
C ALA A 90 -22.44 9.92 7.71
N ARG A 91 -22.88 10.15 6.47
CA ARG A 91 -24.05 9.46 5.88
C ARG A 91 -23.79 7.97 5.64
N ASN A 92 -22.55 7.60 5.37
CA ASN A 92 -22.15 6.20 5.14
C ASN A 92 -21.57 5.52 6.39
N ARG A 93 -21.53 6.21 7.55
CA ARG A 93 -20.77 5.83 8.76
C ARG A 93 -21.18 4.50 9.36
N THR A 94 -22.34 3.97 9.01
CA THR A 94 -22.85 2.67 9.46
C THR A 94 -21.94 1.53 8.96
N LEU A 95 -20.95 1.19 9.79
CA LEU A 95 -19.99 0.09 9.58
C LEU A 95 -20.66 -1.27 9.35
N SER A 96 -21.93 -1.43 9.70
CA SER A 96 -22.66 -2.69 9.64
C SER A 96 -22.97 -3.23 8.23
N LYS A 97 -22.73 -2.48 7.13
CA LYS A 97 -23.08 -2.92 5.75
C LYS A 97 -22.05 -2.55 4.67
N ARG A 98 -20.81 -2.20 5.00
CA ARG A 98 -19.81 -1.94 3.95
C ARG A 98 -19.28 -3.26 3.39
N ASN A 99 -19.57 -3.52 2.12
CA ASN A 99 -18.96 -4.62 1.38
C ASN A 99 -17.56 -4.20 0.94
N ILE A 100 -16.54 -4.73 1.63
CA ILE A 100 -15.15 -4.58 1.25
C ILE A 100 -14.78 -5.80 0.40
N ALA A 101 -14.23 -5.55 -0.78
CA ALA A 101 -13.73 -6.60 -1.65
C ALA A 101 -12.24 -6.38 -1.91
N ILE A 102 -11.47 -7.46 -1.89
CA ILE A 102 -10.06 -7.47 -2.27
C ILE A 102 -9.93 -8.42 -3.45
N ALA A 103 -9.38 -7.93 -4.55
CA ALA A 103 -9.07 -8.74 -5.73
C ALA A 103 -7.55 -8.85 -5.87
N PHE A 104 -7.07 -10.04 -6.20
CA PHE A 104 -5.66 -10.32 -6.48
C PHE A 104 -5.50 -10.63 -7.96
N GLY A 105 -4.46 -10.08 -8.57
CA GLY A 105 -4.07 -10.41 -9.94
C GLY A 105 -3.08 -11.59 -9.99
N ALA A 106 -2.62 -11.91 -11.19
CA ALA A 106 -1.57 -12.89 -11.38
C ALA A 106 -0.23 -12.37 -10.81
N PRO A 107 0.60 -13.24 -10.22
CA PRO A 107 1.96 -12.86 -9.82
C PRO A 107 2.79 -12.36 -11.00
N MET A 108 3.70 -11.43 -10.73
CA MET A 108 4.62 -10.82 -11.69
C MET A 108 6.05 -10.93 -11.15
N SER A 109 7.01 -11.23 -12.02
CA SER A 109 8.45 -11.28 -11.73
C SER A 109 9.14 -10.04 -12.29
#